data_AF-A0A1F6AHX7-F1
#
_entry.id   AF-A0A1F6AHX7-F1
#
_cell.length_a   1.000
_cell.length_b   1.000
_cell.length_c   1.000
_cell.angle_alpha   90.00
_cell.angle_beta   90.00
_cell.angle_gamma   90.00
#
_symmetry.space_group_name_H-M   'P 1'
#
loop_
_entity.id
_entity.type
_entity.pdbx_description
1 polymer ?
#
loop_
_entity_poly.entity_id
_entity_poly.type
_entity_poly.pdbx_seq_one_letter_code
_entity_poly.pdbx_strand_id
1 'polypeptide(L)'
;MKFLLAPLIFLVLIGSVFAKPGTGEIRRETAQINKENRLASISARKAERMASMAAIRDEKKKQILARIEDKLNQINQRRTDHFLKVLERLREILAKIESRTDRAESNGKNVASVRTAIVAAETAIDAAEEAVNTQAGKIYELTVDDETTARSDVGETMTGLQEDLKDVWQEVQDARAAVFAALRALVSIVGNDGGTATPSATPT
;
A
#
# COMPACT_ATOMS: atom_id res chain seq x y z
N MET A 1 20.10 46.58 8.40
CA MET A 1 19.28 46.40 9.62
C MET A 1 18.03 45.60 9.28
N LYS A 2 18.01 44.33 9.68
CA LYS A 2 16.88 43.51 10.19
C LYS A 2 17.25 42.03 9.97
N PHE A 3 17.99 41.51 10.95
CA PHE A 3 18.15 40.09 11.21
C PHE A 3 16.87 39.58 11.89
N LEU A 4 16.33 38.47 11.40
CA LEU A 4 15.34 37.60 12.06
C LEU A 4 15.90 36.18 11.86
N LEU A 5 16.80 35.69 12.73
CA LEU A 5 16.51 35.01 14.00
C LEU A 5 15.51 33.85 13.84
N ALA A 6 15.97 32.74 13.27
CA ALA A 6 15.34 31.43 13.43
C ALA A 6 15.98 30.74 14.64
N PRO A 7 15.22 30.29 15.65
CA PRO A 7 15.80 29.57 16.76
C PRO A 7 16.00 28.10 16.40
N LEU A 8 17.25 27.69 16.54
CA LEU A 8 17.69 26.32 16.75
C LEU A 8 16.98 25.76 18.00
N ILE A 9 16.22 24.66 17.88
CA ILE A 9 15.83 23.83 19.02
C ILE A 9 16.48 22.47 18.82
N PHE A 10 17.58 22.26 19.54
CA PHE A 10 18.20 20.97 19.79
C PHE A 10 17.71 20.51 21.17
N LEU A 11 16.94 19.42 21.27
CA LEU A 11 16.77 18.74 22.55
C LEU A 11 16.40 17.24 22.40
N VAL A 12 17.45 16.43 22.60
CA VAL A 12 17.50 15.24 23.47
C VAL A 12 16.80 13.95 23.03
N LEU A 13 17.69 12.97 22.79
CA LEU A 13 17.49 11.53 22.96
C LEU A 13 16.79 11.20 24.29
N ILE A 14 15.62 10.58 24.23
CA ILE A 14 15.16 9.65 25.26
C ILE A 14 14.76 8.36 24.54
N GLY A 15 15.54 7.32 24.76
CA GLY A 15 15.10 5.95 24.53
C GLY A 15 13.95 5.66 25.49
N SER A 16 12.75 5.56 24.94
CA SER A 16 11.61 4.95 25.60
C SER A 16 10.98 4.00 24.60
N VAL A 17 11.08 2.72 24.95
CA VAL A 17 10.29 1.60 24.47
C VAL A 17 8.89 2.08 24.09
N PHE A 18 8.67 2.35 22.80
CA PHE A 18 7.36 2.69 22.29
C PHE A 18 6.65 1.35 22.09
N ALA A 19 5.91 0.92 23.10
CA ALA A 19 4.88 -0.08 22.94
C ALA A 19 3.94 0.43 21.83
N LYS A 20 4.02 -0.20 20.65
CA LYS A 20 3.30 0.16 19.43
C LYS A 20 1.79 -0.01 19.69
N PRO A 21 0.99 1.07 19.86
CA PRO A 21 -0.46 0.93 19.92
C PRO A 21 -0.96 0.44 18.54
N GLY A 22 -2.03 -0.34 18.54
CA GLY A 22 -2.51 -1.13 17.39
C GLY A 22 -2.50 -0.40 16.05
N THR A 23 -1.45 -0.64 15.24
CA THR A 23 -1.23 0.01 13.94
C THR A 23 -2.31 -0.25 12.90
N GLY A 24 -3.17 -1.25 13.10
CA GLY A 24 -4.25 -1.56 12.16
C GLY A 24 -5.38 -0.52 12.15
N GLU A 25 -5.72 0.08 13.28
CA GLU A 25 -6.85 1.03 13.36
C GLU A 25 -6.50 2.38 12.75
N ILE A 26 -5.33 2.92 13.09
CA ILE A 26 -4.82 4.18 12.51
C ILE A 26 -4.69 4.06 10.99
N ARG A 27 -4.25 2.91 10.48
CA ARG A 27 -4.12 2.68 9.03
C ARG A 27 -5.45 2.62 8.30
N ARG A 28 -6.43 1.91 8.89
CA ARG A 28 -7.80 1.89 8.36
C ARG A 28 -8.41 3.28 8.36
N GLU A 29 -8.18 4.05 9.42
CA GLU A 29 -8.63 5.44 9.52
C GLU A 29 -7.97 6.33 8.47
N THR A 30 -6.65 6.25 8.28
CA THR A 30 -5.95 7.04 7.22
C THR A 30 -6.40 6.68 5.80
N ALA A 31 -6.64 5.39 5.51
CA ALA A 31 -7.17 4.96 4.22
C ALA A 31 -8.60 5.47 3.99
N GLN A 32 -9.43 5.46 5.04
CA GLN A 32 -10.79 5.99 5.01
C GLN A 32 -10.79 7.51 4.83
N ILE A 33 -9.94 8.23 5.57
CA ILE A 33 -9.76 9.69 5.48
C ILE A 33 -9.28 10.08 4.09
N ASN A 34 -8.29 9.39 3.53
CA ASN A 34 -7.79 9.67 2.18
C ASN A 34 -8.88 9.45 1.12
N LYS A 35 -9.71 8.42 1.29
CA LYS A 35 -10.86 8.16 0.43
C LYS A 35 -11.91 9.27 0.53
N GLU A 36 -12.27 9.70 1.74
CA GLU A 36 -13.29 10.74 1.98
C GLU A 36 -12.80 12.11 1.51
N ASN A 37 -11.57 12.49 1.84
CA ASN A 37 -10.93 13.73 1.37
C ASN A 37 -10.84 13.79 -0.15
N ARG A 38 -10.62 12.65 -0.83
CA ARG A 38 -10.59 12.60 -2.30
C ARG A 38 -11.98 12.72 -2.93
N LEU A 39 -13.00 12.08 -2.36
CA LEU A 39 -14.37 12.24 -2.86
C LEU A 39 -14.86 13.69 -2.71
N ALA A 40 -14.49 14.34 -1.60
CA ALA A 40 -14.73 15.75 -1.38
C ALA A 40 -13.96 16.63 -2.40
N SER A 41 -12.68 16.34 -2.67
CA SER A 41 -11.87 17.13 -3.60
C SER A 41 -12.30 16.96 -5.07
N ILE A 42 -12.66 15.76 -5.52
CA ILE A 42 -13.13 15.54 -6.91
C ILE A 42 -14.44 16.28 -7.18
N SER A 43 -15.36 16.30 -6.20
CA SER A 43 -16.64 17.02 -6.34
C SER A 43 -16.45 18.54 -6.25
N ALA A 44 -15.58 19.01 -5.34
CA ALA A 44 -15.25 20.43 -5.18
C ALA A 44 -14.53 21.03 -6.41
N ARG A 45 -13.63 20.27 -7.03
CA ARG A 45 -12.81 20.76 -8.16
C ARG A 45 -13.52 20.76 -9.51
N LYS A 46 -14.79 20.34 -9.59
CA LYS A 46 -15.53 20.34 -10.86
C LYS A 46 -15.57 21.72 -11.54
N ALA A 47 -15.65 22.81 -10.76
CA ALA A 47 -15.62 24.17 -11.29
C ALA A 47 -14.22 24.57 -11.80
N GLU A 48 -13.16 24.21 -11.08
CA GLU A 48 -11.77 24.46 -11.48
C GLU A 48 -11.39 23.67 -12.75
N ARG A 49 -11.91 22.44 -12.88
CA ARG A 49 -11.75 21.60 -14.07
C ARG A 49 -12.43 22.16 -15.32
N MET A 50 -13.59 22.79 -15.16
CA MET A 50 -14.23 23.49 -16.27
C MET A 50 -13.47 24.77 -16.65
N ALA A 51 -12.81 25.42 -15.69
CA ALA A 51 -11.98 26.59 -15.93
C ALA A 51 -10.66 26.23 -16.63
N SER A 52 -10.00 25.12 -16.28
CA SER A 52 -8.78 24.64 -16.97
C SER A 52 -9.04 24.21 -18.42
N MET A 53 -10.31 23.92 -18.77
CA MET A 53 -10.73 23.58 -20.14
C MET A 53 -11.37 24.76 -20.89
N ALA A 54 -11.24 26.00 -20.39
CA ALA A 54 -11.87 27.17 -21.02
C ALA A 54 -11.36 27.45 -22.44
N ALA A 55 -10.11 27.07 -22.75
CA ALA A 55 -9.46 27.29 -24.05
C ALA A 55 -10.07 26.46 -25.20
N ILE A 56 -10.70 25.33 -24.89
CA ILE A 56 -11.36 24.48 -25.88
C ILE A 56 -12.62 25.18 -26.35
N ARG A 57 -12.86 25.25 -27.66
CA ARG A 57 -14.07 25.88 -28.22
C ARG A 57 -15.19 24.87 -28.40
N ASP A 58 -14.84 23.61 -28.70
CA ASP A 58 -15.81 22.55 -28.90
C ASP A 58 -16.29 21.94 -27.57
N GLU A 59 -17.55 22.19 -27.24
CA GLU A 59 -18.23 21.67 -26.05
C GLU A 59 -18.26 20.14 -26.00
N LYS A 60 -18.34 19.44 -27.14
CA LYS A 60 -18.29 17.97 -27.17
C LYS A 60 -16.91 17.46 -26.76
N LYS A 61 -15.84 18.14 -27.18
CA LYS A 61 -14.47 17.78 -26.80
C LYS A 61 -14.23 18.02 -25.31
N LYS A 62 -14.72 19.14 -24.75
CA LYS A 62 -14.69 19.39 -23.29
C LYS A 62 -15.37 18.27 -22.51
N GLN A 63 -16.56 17.86 -22.93
CA GLN A 63 -17.29 16.77 -22.28
C GLN A 63 -16.55 15.44 -22.37
N ILE A 64 -15.87 15.16 -23.49
CA ILE A 64 -15.05 13.96 -23.64
C ILE A 64 -13.87 14.00 -22.68
N LEU A 65 -13.14 15.11 -22.60
CA LEU A 65 -11.99 15.24 -21.72
C LEU A 65 -12.38 15.14 -20.24
N ALA A 66 -13.48 15.79 -19.84
CA ALA A 66 -14.02 15.65 -18.48
C ALA A 66 -14.38 14.19 -18.15
N ARG A 67 -14.99 13.46 -19.09
CA ARG A 67 -15.28 12.03 -18.92
C ARG A 67 -14.03 11.17 -18.82
N ILE A 68 -12.98 11.51 -19.58
CA ILE A 68 -11.70 10.81 -19.51
C ILE A 68 -11.08 11.03 -18.14
N GLU A 69 -11.05 12.26 -17.66
CA GLU A 69 -10.53 12.61 -16.35
C GLU A 69 -11.24 11.85 -15.22
N ASP A 70 -12.58 11.86 -15.23
CA ASP A 70 -13.39 11.11 -14.27
C ASP A 70 -13.08 9.61 -14.33
N LYS A 71 -12.87 9.07 -15.54
CA LYS A 71 -12.52 7.66 -15.74
C LYS A 71 -11.13 7.33 -15.21
N LEU A 72 -10.13 8.19 -15.41
CA LEU A 72 -8.77 8.01 -14.87
C LEU A 72 -8.80 7.94 -13.34
N ASN A 73 -9.49 8.90 -12.71
CA ASN A 73 -9.64 8.94 -11.26
C ASN A 73 -10.45 7.76 -10.71
N GLN A 74 -11.46 7.28 -11.45
CA GLN A 74 -12.21 6.08 -11.10
C GLN A 74 -11.37 4.80 -11.24
N ILE A 75 -10.46 4.74 -12.22
CA ILE A 75 -9.51 3.62 -12.37
C ILE A 75 -8.56 3.60 -11.19
N ASN A 76 -7.96 4.75 -10.85
CA ASN A 76 -7.06 4.86 -9.71
C ASN A 76 -7.73 4.33 -8.43
N GLN A 77 -8.93 4.85 -8.13
CA GLN A 77 -9.71 4.41 -6.98
C GLN A 77 -9.96 2.89 -6.96
N ARG A 78 -10.49 2.33 -8.05
CA ARG A 78 -10.84 0.90 -8.08
C ARG A 78 -9.61 0.02 -7.88
N ARG A 79 -8.45 0.45 -8.38
CA ARG A 79 -7.19 -0.28 -8.24
C ARG A 79 -6.64 -0.18 -6.82
N THR A 80 -6.57 1.02 -6.25
CA THR A 80 -6.09 1.22 -4.88
C THR A 80 -7.01 0.54 -3.86
N ASP A 81 -8.33 0.62 -4.04
CA ASP A 81 -9.31 -0.08 -3.19
C ASP A 81 -9.12 -1.60 -3.25
N HIS A 82 -8.80 -2.14 -4.43
CA HIS A 82 -8.51 -3.55 -4.59
C HIS A 82 -7.19 -3.95 -3.90
N PHE A 83 -6.14 -3.17 -4.07
CA PHE A 83 -4.84 -3.43 -3.45
C PHE A 83 -4.91 -3.39 -1.92
N LEU A 84 -5.62 -2.42 -1.33
CA LEU A 84 -5.84 -2.38 0.12
C LEU A 84 -6.51 -3.66 0.65
N LYS A 85 -7.52 -4.18 -0.06
CA LYS A 85 -8.17 -5.45 0.31
C LYS A 85 -7.23 -6.64 0.21
N VAL A 86 -6.34 -6.65 -0.78
CA VAL A 86 -5.31 -7.69 -0.90
C VAL A 86 -4.34 -7.62 0.27
N LEU A 87 -3.85 -6.43 0.63
CA LEU A 87 -2.93 -6.22 1.74
C LEU A 87 -3.56 -6.60 3.09
N GLU A 88 -4.83 -6.27 3.30
CA GLU A 88 -5.60 -6.71 4.47
C GLU A 88 -5.62 -8.25 4.56
N ARG A 89 -5.90 -8.93 3.45
CA ARG A 89 -5.89 -10.39 3.43
C ARG A 89 -4.50 -10.97 3.69
N LEU A 90 -3.43 -10.31 3.23
CA LEU A 90 -2.06 -10.71 3.53
C LEU A 90 -1.74 -10.58 5.03
N ARG A 91 -2.20 -9.52 5.69
CA ARG A 91 -2.08 -9.39 7.17
C ARG A 91 -2.78 -10.51 7.91
N GLU A 92 -4.00 -10.86 7.50
CA GLU A 92 -4.73 -11.97 8.12
C GLU A 92 -4.00 -13.31 7.97
N ILE A 93 -3.35 -13.53 6.82
CA ILE A 93 -2.54 -14.73 6.59
C ILE A 93 -1.30 -14.70 7.48
N LEU A 94 -0.62 -13.55 7.56
CA LEU A 94 0.57 -13.40 8.39
C LEU A 94 0.30 -13.63 9.87
N ALA A 95 -0.81 -13.10 10.40
CA ALA A 95 -1.25 -13.35 11.77
C ALA A 95 -1.50 -14.85 12.06
N LYS A 96 -2.00 -15.61 11.06
CA LYS A 96 -2.13 -17.07 11.19
C LYS A 96 -0.77 -17.78 11.17
N ILE A 97 0.19 -17.27 10.42
CA ILE A 97 1.57 -17.79 10.40
C ILE A 97 2.22 -17.54 11.76
N GLU A 98 2.08 -16.34 12.34
CA GLU A 98 2.55 -16.01 13.70
C GLU A 98 1.97 -16.96 14.74
N SER A 99 0.64 -17.11 14.79
CA SER A 99 -0.01 -18.01 15.74
C SER A 99 0.47 -19.47 15.62
N ARG A 100 0.72 -19.96 14.40
CA ARG A 100 1.29 -21.30 14.19
C ARG A 100 2.76 -21.37 14.57
N THR A 101 3.51 -20.29 14.41
CA THR A 101 4.90 -20.16 14.83
C THR A 101 5.00 -20.24 16.35
N ASP A 102 4.13 -19.53 17.09
CA ASP A 102 4.06 -19.60 18.55
C ASP A 102 3.80 -21.03 19.05
N ARG A 103 2.92 -21.76 18.35
CA ARG A 103 2.65 -23.18 18.66
C ARG A 103 3.85 -24.07 18.37
N ALA A 104 4.57 -23.85 17.28
CA ALA A 104 5.77 -24.61 16.95
C ALA A 104 6.88 -24.38 17.98
N GLU A 105 7.07 -23.12 18.41
CA GLU A 105 8.00 -22.74 19.47
C GLU A 105 7.65 -23.39 20.81
N SER A 106 6.36 -23.39 21.18
CA SER A 106 5.87 -24.09 22.38
C SER A 106 6.11 -25.60 22.34
N ASN A 107 6.17 -26.17 21.14
CA ASN A 107 6.51 -27.58 20.91
C ASN A 107 8.04 -27.81 20.78
N GLY A 108 8.86 -26.84 21.16
CA GLY A 108 10.32 -26.94 21.18
C GLY A 108 10.99 -26.84 19.82
N LYS A 109 10.30 -26.37 18.77
CA LYS A 109 10.90 -26.14 17.45
C LYS A 109 11.71 -24.84 17.44
N ASN A 110 12.82 -24.84 16.72
CA ASN A 110 13.54 -23.60 16.43
C ASN A 110 12.79 -22.78 15.37
N VAL A 111 12.24 -21.65 15.79
CA VAL A 111 11.42 -20.76 14.93
C VAL A 111 12.16 -19.50 14.46
N ALA A 112 13.46 -19.37 14.74
CA ALA A 112 14.21 -18.13 14.48
C ALA A 112 14.11 -17.66 13.03
N SER A 113 14.23 -18.58 12.07
CA SER A 113 14.10 -18.26 10.63
C SER A 113 12.70 -17.80 10.24
N VAL A 114 11.66 -18.37 10.87
CA VAL A 114 10.26 -18.00 10.64
C VAL A 114 9.99 -16.60 11.19
N ARG A 115 10.48 -16.29 12.39
CA ARG A 115 10.36 -14.95 13.00
C ARG A 115 11.02 -13.87 12.13
N THR A 116 12.22 -14.13 11.62
CA THR A 116 12.88 -13.20 10.68
C THR A 116 12.04 -12.99 9.42
N ALA A 117 11.48 -14.06 8.85
CA ALA A 117 10.64 -13.96 7.66
C ALA A 117 9.30 -13.24 7.92
N ILE A 118 8.71 -13.39 9.12
CA ILE A 118 7.53 -12.64 9.54
C ILE A 118 7.81 -11.14 9.57
N VAL A 119 8.90 -10.71 10.23
CA VAL A 119 9.27 -9.28 10.30
C VAL A 119 9.52 -8.69 8.90
N ALA A 120 10.15 -9.45 8.01
CA ALA A 120 10.33 -9.03 6.62
C ALA A 120 8.98 -8.88 5.89
N ALA A 121 8.03 -9.79 6.13
CA ALA A 121 6.69 -9.70 5.56
C ALA A 121 5.89 -8.52 6.12
N GLU A 122 5.96 -8.24 7.43
CA GLU A 122 5.34 -7.06 8.04
C GLU A 122 5.87 -5.78 7.39
N THR A 123 7.20 -5.67 7.24
CA THR A 123 7.85 -4.51 6.63
C THR A 123 7.40 -4.32 5.17
N ALA A 124 7.31 -5.39 4.39
CA ALA A 124 6.88 -5.31 2.99
C ALA A 124 5.39 -4.95 2.86
N ILE A 125 4.51 -5.47 3.72
CA ILE A 125 3.09 -5.07 3.72
C ILE A 125 2.96 -3.59 4.12
N ASP A 126 3.74 -3.15 5.11
CA ASP A 126 3.76 -1.77 5.58
C ASP A 126 4.15 -0.79 4.45
N ALA A 127 5.22 -1.10 3.70
CA ALA A 127 5.66 -0.33 2.54
C ALA A 127 4.60 -0.30 1.42
N ALA A 128 4.00 -1.45 1.11
CA ALA A 128 2.96 -1.54 0.10
C ALA A 128 1.70 -0.74 0.49
N GLU A 129 1.30 -0.75 1.77
CA GLU A 129 0.17 0.06 2.26
C GLU A 129 0.45 1.56 2.12
N GLU A 130 1.67 2.01 2.43
CA GLU A 130 2.07 3.40 2.24
C GLU A 130 2.04 3.80 0.76
N ALA A 131 2.58 2.97 -0.13
CA ALA A 131 2.54 3.20 -1.57
C ALA A 131 1.11 3.28 -2.11
N VAL A 132 0.24 2.35 -1.71
CA VAL A 132 -1.18 2.34 -2.11
C VAL A 132 -1.92 3.57 -1.58
N ASN A 133 -1.67 3.99 -0.33
CA ASN A 133 -2.30 5.17 0.25
C ASN A 133 -1.85 6.46 -0.42
N THR A 134 -0.56 6.57 -0.74
CA THR A 134 0.00 7.68 -1.51
C THR A 134 -0.66 7.77 -2.88
N GLN A 135 -0.75 6.63 -3.57
CA GLN A 135 -1.41 6.53 -4.87
C GLN A 135 -2.91 6.84 -4.80
N ALA A 136 -3.59 6.39 -3.75
CA ALA A 136 -5.01 6.66 -3.52
C ALA A 136 -5.29 8.14 -3.31
N GLY A 137 -4.31 8.92 -2.83
CA GLY A 137 -4.40 10.38 -2.69
C GLY A 137 -4.19 11.16 -3.99
N LYS A 138 -3.64 10.53 -5.04
CA LYS A 138 -3.39 11.22 -6.32
C LYS A 138 -4.68 11.48 -7.09
N ILE A 139 -4.75 12.67 -7.68
CA ILE A 139 -5.79 13.10 -8.60
C ILE A 139 -5.13 13.35 -9.95
N TYR A 140 -5.67 12.72 -10.99
CA TYR A 140 -5.20 12.87 -12.37
C TYR A 140 -6.06 13.93 -13.03
N GLU A 141 -5.53 15.15 -13.12
CA GLU A 141 -6.18 16.29 -13.75
C GLU A 141 -5.65 16.48 -15.17
N LEU A 142 -6.54 16.78 -16.11
CA LEU A 142 -6.18 17.04 -17.50
C LEU A 142 -6.03 18.54 -17.71
N THR A 143 -4.81 18.98 -18.04
CA THR A 143 -4.55 20.35 -18.49
C THR A 143 -4.37 20.33 -20.00
N VAL A 144 -5.26 21.00 -20.72
CA VAL A 144 -5.25 21.06 -22.19
C VAL A 144 -5.38 22.52 -22.61
N ASP A 145 -4.26 23.12 -23.02
CA ASP A 145 -4.20 24.52 -23.44
C ASP A 145 -4.57 24.69 -24.93
N ASP A 146 -4.36 23.66 -25.76
CA ASP A 146 -4.64 23.65 -27.20
C ASP A 146 -5.41 22.39 -27.63
N GLU A 147 -6.42 22.54 -28.48
CA GLU A 147 -7.19 21.42 -29.03
C GLU A 147 -6.34 20.44 -29.87
N THR A 148 -5.23 20.91 -30.45
CA THR A 148 -4.34 20.09 -31.28
C THR A 148 -3.44 19.18 -30.44
N THR A 149 -3.10 19.59 -29.20
CA THR A 149 -2.28 18.82 -28.26
C THR A 149 -3.10 17.94 -27.33
N ALA A 150 -4.40 18.19 -27.20
CA ALA A 150 -5.31 17.48 -26.30
C ALA A 150 -5.17 15.95 -26.29
N ARG A 151 -4.88 15.34 -27.44
CA ARG A 151 -4.66 13.89 -27.54
C ARG A 151 -3.34 13.44 -26.88
N SER A 152 -2.27 14.23 -27.06
CA SER A 152 -0.97 13.98 -26.45
C SER A 152 -1.08 14.13 -24.93
N ASP A 153 -1.69 15.22 -24.46
CA ASP A 153 -1.83 15.54 -23.03
C ASP A 153 -2.62 14.44 -22.28
N VAL A 154 -3.68 13.91 -22.93
CA VAL A 154 -4.41 12.73 -22.43
C VAL A 154 -3.52 11.49 -22.40
N GLY A 155 -2.73 11.26 -23.44
CA GLY A 155 -1.82 10.11 -23.53
C GLY A 155 -0.76 10.12 -22.43
N GLU A 156 -0.19 11.27 -22.12
CA GLU A 156 0.79 11.46 -21.06
C GLU A 156 0.17 11.21 -19.68
N THR A 157 -1.00 11.80 -19.41
CA THR A 157 -1.72 11.59 -18.14
C THR A 157 -2.09 10.11 -17.92
N MET A 158 -2.52 9.43 -19.00
CA MET A 158 -2.84 8.00 -18.94
C MET A 158 -1.60 7.15 -18.70
N THR A 159 -0.49 7.46 -19.36
CA THR A 159 0.80 6.76 -19.17
C THR A 159 1.28 6.92 -17.73
N GLY A 160 1.20 8.14 -17.19
CA GLY A 160 1.55 8.41 -15.79
C GLY A 160 0.72 7.58 -14.80
N LEU A 161 -0.61 7.52 -14.97
CA LEU A 161 -1.46 6.63 -14.16
C LEU A 161 -1.04 5.15 -14.28
N GLN A 162 -0.70 4.70 -15.49
CA GLN A 162 -0.32 3.31 -15.71
C GLN A 162 1.00 2.96 -15.03
N GLU A 163 2.01 3.83 -15.13
CA GLU A 163 3.31 3.67 -14.48
C GLU A 163 3.17 3.66 -12.97
N ASP A 164 2.47 4.66 -12.43
CA ASP A 164 2.17 4.74 -10.99
C ASP A 164 1.48 3.47 -10.45
N LEU A 165 0.47 2.97 -11.16
CA LEU A 165 -0.23 1.74 -10.75
C LEU A 165 0.63 0.48 -10.88
N LYS A 166 1.57 0.46 -11.83
CA LYS A 166 2.51 -0.65 -12.00
C LYS A 166 3.50 -0.70 -10.85
N ASP A 167 4.03 0.44 -10.42
CA ASP A 167 4.96 0.52 -9.30
C ASP A 167 4.28 0.08 -8.00
N VAL A 168 3.06 0.57 -7.75
CA VAL A 168 2.26 0.13 -6.58
C VAL A 168 1.94 -1.37 -6.66
N TRP A 169 1.64 -1.90 -7.84
CA TRP A 169 1.40 -3.33 -8.00
C TRP A 169 2.65 -4.16 -7.68
N GLN A 170 3.85 -3.68 -8.02
CA GLN A 170 5.10 -4.35 -7.69
C GLN A 170 5.30 -4.44 -6.17
N GLU A 171 5.05 -3.35 -5.43
CA GLU A 171 5.11 -3.35 -3.96
C GLU A 171 4.15 -4.37 -3.34
N VAL A 172 2.91 -4.45 -3.86
CA VAL A 172 1.93 -5.46 -3.43
C VAL A 172 2.41 -6.89 -3.71
N GLN A 173 3.10 -7.10 -4.83
CA GLN A 173 3.66 -8.40 -5.18
C GLN A 173 4.84 -8.78 -4.29
N ASP A 174 5.67 -7.82 -3.90
CA ASP A 174 6.79 -8.03 -2.99
C ASP A 174 6.28 -8.36 -1.57
N ALA A 175 5.25 -7.65 -1.09
CA ALA A 175 4.54 -7.99 0.14
C ALA A 175 3.98 -9.43 0.09
N ARG A 176 3.34 -9.81 -1.02
CA ARG A 176 2.84 -11.17 -1.22
C ARG A 176 3.97 -12.20 -1.18
N ALA A 177 5.08 -11.94 -1.86
CA ALA A 177 6.24 -12.83 -1.90
C ALA A 177 6.84 -13.03 -0.50
N ALA A 178 6.96 -11.96 0.29
CA ALA A 178 7.47 -12.01 1.66
C ALA A 178 6.57 -12.86 2.58
N VAL A 179 5.24 -12.71 2.50
CA VAL A 179 4.30 -13.56 3.25
C VAL A 179 4.43 -15.03 2.86
N PHE A 180 4.60 -15.34 1.57
CA PHE A 180 4.85 -16.70 1.12
C PHE A 180 6.20 -17.25 1.59
N ALA A 181 7.23 -16.40 1.73
CA ALA A 181 8.51 -16.81 2.29
C ALA A 181 8.36 -17.19 3.78
N ALA A 182 7.63 -16.40 4.57
CA ALA A 182 7.30 -16.73 5.96
C ALA A 182 6.51 -18.05 6.06
N LEU A 183 5.53 -18.26 5.19
CA LEU A 183 4.78 -19.51 5.13
C LEU A 183 5.68 -20.71 4.80
N ARG A 184 6.58 -20.57 3.81
CA ARG A 184 7.53 -21.64 3.46
C ARG A 184 8.46 -21.97 4.61
N ALA A 185 9.01 -20.96 5.30
CA ALA A 185 9.86 -21.16 6.46
C ALA A 185 9.12 -21.95 7.56
N LEU A 186 7.86 -21.59 7.83
CA LEU A 186 7.00 -22.31 8.78
C LEU A 186 6.76 -23.77 8.34
N VAL A 187 6.46 -23.99 7.06
CA VAL A 187 6.26 -25.34 6.53
C VAL A 187 7.52 -26.19 6.63
N SER A 188 8.71 -25.61 6.44
CA SER A 188 9.97 -26.36 6.59
C SER A 188 10.23 -26.84 8.01
N ILE A 189 9.78 -26.10 9.04
CA ILE A 189 9.98 -26.52 10.44
C ILE A 189 8.90 -27.48 10.94
N VAL A 190 7.66 -27.37 10.42
CA VAL A 190 6.53 -28.23 10.81
C VAL A 190 6.43 -29.49 9.94
N GLY A 191 6.79 -29.39 8.67
CA GLY A 191 6.70 -30.49 7.69
C GLY A 191 7.76 -31.58 7.88
N ASN A 192 8.86 -31.28 8.59
CA ASN A 192 9.88 -32.26 8.97
C ASN A 192 9.43 -33.21 10.10
N ASP A 193 8.19 -33.10 10.60
CA ASP A 193 7.63 -33.98 11.64
C ASP A 193 6.99 -35.26 11.08
N GLY A 194 7.05 -35.47 9.77
CA GLY A 194 6.63 -36.71 9.11
C GLY A 194 7.71 -37.80 9.14
N GLY A 195 7.93 -38.44 10.29
CA GLY A 195 8.51 -39.79 10.34
C GLY A 195 9.84 -39.96 11.08
N THR A 196 9.81 -39.93 12.41
CA THR A 196 10.66 -40.83 13.21
C THR A 196 9.83 -41.43 14.34
N ALA A 197 9.01 -42.43 13.99
CA ALA A 197 8.60 -43.42 14.98
C ALA A 197 9.84 -44.24 15.31
N THR A 198 10.50 -43.92 16.42
CA THR A 198 11.53 -44.78 17.02
C THR A 198 10.80 -45.99 17.61
N PRO A 199 10.98 -47.22 17.08
CA PRO A 199 10.55 -48.40 17.82
C PRO A 199 11.44 -48.51 19.07
N SER A 200 10.80 -48.39 20.23
CA SER A 200 11.42 -48.65 21.53
C SER A 200 11.89 -50.11 21.55
N ALA A 201 13.18 -50.32 21.38
CA ALA A 201 13.81 -51.59 21.73
C ALA A 201 14.04 -51.60 23.24
N THR A 202 13.44 -52.59 23.94
CA THR A 202 13.85 -52.95 25.30
C THR A 202 14.44 -54.37 25.25
N PRO A 203 15.61 -54.61 25.87
CA PRO A 203 16.41 -55.81 25.65
C PRO A 203 16.14 -56.93 26.67
N THR A 204 16.54 -58.14 26.25
CA THR A 204 16.77 -59.40 26.98
C THR A 204 15.56 -60.25 27.34
#